data_AF-A0A6V7J2H8-F1
#
_entry.id   AF-A0A6V7J2H8-F1
#
_cell.length_a   1.000
_cell.length_b   1.000
_cell.length_c   1.000
_cell.angle_alpha   90.00
_cell.angle_beta   90.00
_cell.angle_gamma   90.00
#
_symmetry.space_group_name_H-M   'P 1'
#
loop_
_entity.id
_entity.type
_entity.pdbx_description
1 polymer ?
#
loop_
_entity_poly.entity_id
_entity_poly.type
_entity_poly.pdbx_seq_one_letter_code
_entity_poly.pdbx_strand_id
1 'polypeptide(L)'
;RIFTGDSLSCPICLYPPVAGKMTRCGHVYCWPCILHYLSLSDKKSRKCPICDELVYKSDLKSVVQINQQTFNIGDTLNLRLMRRKRGSLLAVPVGANIPDPDNFLGFSDQGVDWTYSKLLRAGVKDVIDIIETERVHLMLELNEGPNSPENCFIEQALAELVERERKMLDQTDERHGDIKKEVEATIDGGSGGNENVGEEKSTEITGKEYENNRKLVENGENSFEVDENEDPNNKSAENFNKSTGSDGKSEDNCTKLDNIPDDMMENEKSDELLSPKNESPPNQSKFFYFYQAEGGQHVYLHAMNVKMLELQYGDLEHSPHTLTGKIVEKETGSFTEELRKRMRYLCHLPLTCNFEIAEIELTTPTVSKDVLYYFKEQLEARERRRKRKDRDEKKREKKITAEENKKIGVFPTPNVHIESHRHFP
;
A
#
# COMPACT_ATOMS: atom_id res chain seq x y z
N ARG A 1 -5.12 -1.82 4.44
CA ARG A 1 -4.62 -0.44 4.20
C ARG A 1 -4.02 -0.41 2.80
N ILE A 2 -4.29 0.63 2.01
CA ILE A 2 -3.64 0.86 0.71
C ILE A 2 -2.88 2.16 0.82
N PHE A 3 -1.63 2.13 0.37
CA PHE A 3 -0.79 3.30 0.28
C PHE A 3 -0.80 3.79 -1.19
N THR A 4 -1.24 5.01 -1.42
CA THR A 4 -1.38 5.58 -2.78
C THR A 4 -1.18 7.09 -2.75
N GLY A 5 -0.61 7.65 -3.82
CA GLY A 5 -0.54 9.10 -4.04
C GLY A 5 -1.84 9.71 -4.54
N ASP A 6 -2.70 8.89 -5.16
CA ASP A 6 -3.96 9.31 -5.75
C ASP A 6 -5.16 8.93 -4.88
N SER A 7 -6.25 9.71 -4.96
CA SER A 7 -7.51 9.38 -4.30
C SER A 7 -8.16 8.15 -4.93
N LEU A 8 -8.45 7.13 -4.13
CA LEU A 8 -9.23 5.98 -4.60
C LEU A 8 -10.65 6.42 -4.94
N SER A 9 -11.18 5.90 -6.04
CA SER A 9 -12.58 6.07 -6.43
C SER A 9 -13.26 4.70 -6.53
N CYS A 10 -14.49 4.63 -6.06
CA CYS A 10 -15.33 3.45 -6.21
C CYS A 10 -15.72 3.32 -7.70
N PRO A 11 -15.45 2.19 -8.38
CA PRO A 11 -15.76 2.01 -9.80
C PRO A 11 -17.27 1.99 -10.11
N ILE A 12 -18.12 1.84 -9.09
CA ILE A 12 -19.58 1.75 -9.26
C ILE A 12 -20.21 3.14 -9.17
N CYS A 13 -19.93 3.90 -8.10
CA CYS A 13 -20.51 5.23 -7.90
C CYS A 13 -19.60 6.39 -8.33
N LEU A 14 -18.31 6.13 -8.60
CA LEU A 14 -17.28 7.10 -8.99
C LEU A 14 -16.88 8.12 -7.91
N TYR A 15 -17.37 7.96 -6.68
CA TYR A 15 -17.01 8.77 -5.52
C TYR A 15 -15.94 8.09 -4.63
N PRO A 16 -15.31 8.81 -3.68
CA PRO A 16 -14.46 8.21 -2.67
C PRO A 16 -15.17 7.05 -1.93
N PRO A 17 -14.52 5.89 -1.75
CA PRO A 17 -15.18 4.71 -1.17
C PRO A 17 -15.69 4.90 0.27
N VAL A 18 -17.01 4.88 0.45
CA VAL A 18 -17.66 4.87 1.77
C VAL A 18 -17.55 3.49 2.40
N ALA A 19 -17.00 3.42 3.61
CA ALA A 19 -16.67 2.19 4.32
C ALA A 19 -15.98 1.15 3.40
N GLY A 20 -14.96 1.60 2.66
CA GLY A 20 -14.38 0.87 1.53
C GLY A 20 -14.05 -0.60 1.81
N LYS A 21 -14.37 -1.47 0.83
CA LYS A 21 -14.03 -2.90 0.84
C LYS A 21 -13.15 -3.26 -0.35
N MET A 22 -12.07 -3.97 -0.07
CA MET A 22 -11.17 -4.56 -1.06
C MET A 22 -11.59 -6.01 -1.35
N THR A 23 -11.59 -6.37 -2.62
CA THR A 23 -11.79 -7.74 -3.13
C THR A 23 -10.47 -8.52 -3.23
N ARG A 24 -10.50 -9.84 -3.46
CA ARG A 24 -9.25 -10.63 -3.65
C ARG A 24 -8.37 -10.12 -4.79
N CYS A 25 -9.00 -9.61 -5.85
CA CYS A 25 -8.31 -9.03 -7.00
C CYS A 25 -7.69 -7.64 -6.74
N GLY A 26 -7.87 -7.09 -5.54
CA GLY A 26 -7.28 -5.80 -5.12
C GLY A 26 -8.15 -4.57 -5.40
N HIS A 27 -9.21 -4.68 -6.20
CA HIS A 27 -10.12 -3.56 -6.47
C HIS A 27 -10.97 -3.19 -5.26
N VAL A 28 -11.19 -1.88 -5.09
CA VAL A 28 -11.87 -1.27 -3.94
C VAL A 28 -13.21 -0.68 -4.34
N TYR A 29 -14.23 -0.91 -3.52
CA TYR A 29 -15.59 -0.42 -3.73
C TYR A 29 -16.15 0.17 -2.43
N CYS A 30 -17.17 1.03 -2.52
CA CYS A 30 -18.00 1.30 -1.34
C CYS A 30 -18.66 -0.01 -0.89
N TRP A 31 -18.81 -0.20 0.42
CA TRP A 31 -19.45 -1.42 0.92
C TRP A 31 -20.91 -1.58 0.43
N PRO A 32 -21.77 -0.53 0.48
CA PRO A 32 -23.14 -0.65 -0.03
C PRO A 32 -23.16 -0.97 -1.53
N CYS A 33 -22.32 -0.29 -2.34
CA CYS A 33 -22.27 -0.52 -3.78
C CYS A 33 -21.90 -1.96 -4.15
N ILE A 34 -20.91 -2.57 -3.45
CA ILE A 34 -20.54 -3.95 -3.76
C ILE A 34 -21.59 -4.95 -3.28
N LEU A 35 -22.30 -4.68 -2.19
CA LEU A 35 -23.42 -5.50 -1.73
C LEU A 35 -24.58 -5.48 -2.74
N HIS A 36 -24.95 -4.30 -3.24
CA HIS A 36 -25.92 -4.15 -4.32
C HIS A 36 -25.45 -4.90 -5.57
N TYR A 37 -24.21 -4.67 -5.99
CA TYR A 37 -23.70 -5.35 -7.18
C TYR A 37 -23.80 -6.88 -7.06
N LEU A 38 -23.52 -7.45 -5.89
CA LEU A 38 -23.64 -8.89 -5.63
C LEU A 38 -25.10 -9.38 -5.57
N SER A 39 -26.04 -8.57 -5.07
CA SER A 39 -27.46 -8.95 -4.91
C SER A 39 -28.22 -9.03 -6.23
N LEU A 40 -27.75 -8.36 -7.28
CA LEU A 40 -28.36 -8.38 -8.60
C LEU A 40 -28.37 -9.79 -9.26
N SER A 41 -27.66 -10.80 -8.73
CA SER A 41 -27.72 -12.19 -9.23
C SER A 41 -28.04 -13.18 -8.13
N ASP A 42 -28.69 -14.27 -8.51
CA ASP A 42 -28.96 -15.40 -7.62
C ASP A 42 -27.70 -16.21 -7.25
N LYS A 43 -26.57 -15.93 -7.91
CA LYS A 43 -25.29 -16.61 -7.65
C LYS A 43 -24.57 -15.96 -6.47
N LYS A 44 -23.90 -16.78 -5.65
CA LYS A 44 -23.08 -16.35 -4.49
C LYS A 44 -21.84 -15.52 -4.86
N SER A 45 -21.52 -15.41 -6.15
CA SER A 45 -20.36 -14.72 -6.67
C SER A 45 -20.66 -14.05 -7.99
N ARG A 46 -19.99 -12.93 -8.26
CA ARG A 46 -20.01 -12.24 -9.55
C ARG A 46 -18.60 -11.89 -10.00
N LYS A 47 -18.47 -11.56 -11.27
CA LYS A 47 -17.20 -11.07 -11.83
C LYS A 47 -16.91 -9.65 -11.37
N CYS A 48 -15.66 -9.34 -11.11
CA CYS A 48 -15.21 -7.98 -10.84
C CYS A 48 -15.45 -7.10 -12.08
N PRO A 49 -16.10 -5.92 -11.97
CA PRO A 49 -16.30 -5.00 -13.09
C PRO A 49 -15.02 -4.48 -13.76
N ILE A 50 -13.84 -4.69 -13.16
CA ILE A 50 -12.56 -4.18 -13.68
C ILE A 50 -11.73 -5.30 -14.33
N CYS A 51 -11.63 -6.47 -13.70
CA CYS A 51 -10.71 -7.53 -14.14
C CYS A 51 -11.36 -8.91 -14.33
N ASP A 52 -12.69 -9.01 -14.26
CA ASP A 52 -13.46 -10.25 -14.43
C ASP A 52 -13.20 -11.38 -13.43
N GLU A 53 -12.34 -11.18 -12.43
CA GLU A 53 -12.08 -12.16 -11.37
C GLU A 53 -13.32 -12.34 -10.46
N LEU A 54 -13.53 -13.56 -9.95
CA LEU A 54 -14.70 -13.86 -9.11
C LEU A 54 -14.61 -13.18 -7.74
N VAL A 55 -15.64 -12.42 -7.40
CA VAL A 55 -15.81 -11.72 -6.13
C VAL A 55 -16.88 -12.43 -5.30
N TYR A 56 -16.54 -12.76 -4.05
CA TYR A 56 -17.44 -13.33 -3.06
C TYR A 56 -17.60 -12.36 -1.88
N LYS A 57 -18.80 -12.32 -1.28
CA LYS A 57 -19.07 -11.51 -0.09
C LYS A 57 -18.13 -11.81 1.08
N SER A 58 -17.80 -13.09 1.29
CA SER A 58 -16.89 -13.55 2.37
C SER A 58 -15.45 -13.08 2.21
N ASP A 59 -15.06 -12.68 1.00
CA ASP A 59 -13.70 -12.27 0.68
C ASP A 59 -13.45 -10.78 0.83
N LEU A 60 -14.51 -9.99 1.05
CA LEU A 60 -14.41 -8.56 1.23
C LEU A 60 -13.65 -8.23 2.51
N LYS A 61 -12.60 -7.42 2.38
CA LYS A 61 -11.80 -6.94 3.51
C LYS A 61 -11.91 -5.43 3.64
N SER A 62 -12.03 -4.95 4.88
CA SER A 62 -11.97 -3.52 5.23
C SER A 62 -10.71 -2.88 4.69
N VAL A 63 -10.84 -1.74 4.01
CA VAL A 63 -9.71 -0.98 3.50
C VAL A 63 -9.75 0.46 3.93
N VAL A 64 -8.56 0.96 4.27
CA VAL A 64 -8.31 2.37 4.58
C VAL A 64 -7.25 2.85 3.62
N GLN A 65 -7.51 3.97 2.96
CA GLN A 65 -6.54 4.68 2.14
C GLN A 65 -5.59 5.45 3.04
N ILE A 66 -4.30 5.34 2.76
CA ILE A 66 -3.24 6.15 3.36
C ILE A 66 -2.61 6.94 2.22
N ASN A 67 -2.78 8.26 2.26
CA ASN A 67 -2.21 9.15 1.28
C ASN A 67 -0.69 9.19 1.45
N GLN A 68 0.02 8.81 0.40
CA GLN A 68 1.47 8.90 0.33
C GLN A 68 1.86 10.09 -0.52
N GLN A 69 2.78 10.91 0.00
CA GLN A 69 3.35 11.99 -0.77
C GLN A 69 4.11 11.42 -1.98
N THR A 70 3.82 11.92 -3.18
CA THR A 70 4.63 11.64 -4.36
C THR A 70 5.84 12.56 -4.39
N PHE A 71 7.04 12.02 -4.58
CA PHE A 71 8.28 12.80 -4.65
C PHE A 71 8.74 13.04 -6.08
N ASN A 72 8.96 14.31 -6.44
CA ASN A 72 9.50 14.74 -7.73
C ASN A 72 10.98 15.15 -7.61
N ILE A 73 11.64 15.29 -8.76
CA ILE A 73 12.99 15.86 -8.82
C ILE A 73 12.94 17.31 -8.30
N GLY A 74 13.82 17.64 -7.37
CA GLY A 74 13.88 18.93 -6.68
C GLY A 74 13.18 18.97 -5.33
N ASP A 75 12.31 18.00 -5.01
CA ASP A 75 11.62 17.92 -3.73
C ASP A 75 12.60 17.56 -2.59
N THR A 76 12.29 18.03 -1.39
CA THR A 76 13.04 17.67 -0.18
C THR A 76 12.57 16.31 0.33
N LEU A 77 13.48 15.34 0.37
CA LEU A 77 13.24 13.99 0.87
C LEU A 77 13.82 13.81 2.27
N ASN A 78 12.99 13.33 3.20
CA ASN A 78 13.44 12.87 4.51
C ASN A 78 13.62 11.36 4.48
N LEU A 79 14.77 10.91 4.93
CA LEU A 79 15.17 9.51 4.99
C LEU A 79 15.50 9.13 6.43
N ARG A 80 15.16 7.90 6.79
CA ARG A 80 15.47 7.25 8.05
C ARG A 80 16.51 6.16 7.82
N LEU A 81 17.52 6.08 8.69
CA LEU A 81 18.45 4.97 8.71
C LEU A 81 17.74 3.72 9.25
N MET A 82 17.76 2.67 8.46
CA MET A 82 17.14 1.38 8.71
C MET A 82 18.21 0.31 8.89
N ARG A 83 17.87 -0.74 9.63
CA ARG A 83 18.67 -1.96 9.76
C ARG A 83 17.82 -3.20 9.53
N ARG A 84 18.45 -4.26 9.03
CA ARG A 84 17.83 -5.58 8.85
C ARG A 84 18.80 -6.69 9.23
N LYS A 85 18.37 -7.62 10.08
CA LYS A 85 19.18 -8.79 10.47
C LYS A 85 19.37 -9.71 9.26
N ARG A 86 20.57 -10.28 9.09
CA ARG A 86 20.82 -11.27 8.04
C ARG A 86 19.89 -12.49 8.22
N GLY A 87 19.30 -12.96 7.12
CA GLY A 87 18.28 -14.02 7.13
C GLY A 87 16.86 -13.57 7.52
N SER A 88 16.68 -12.35 8.02
CA SER A 88 15.35 -11.81 8.35
C SER A 88 14.75 -11.00 7.19
N LEU A 89 13.41 -11.00 7.11
CA LEU A 89 12.62 -10.14 6.23
C LEU A 89 12.15 -8.87 6.95
N LEU A 90 12.47 -8.68 8.23
CA LEU A 90 12.03 -7.51 8.97
C LEU A 90 13.10 -6.40 8.94
N ALA A 91 12.77 -5.30 8.29
CA ALA A 91 13.54 -4.06 8.32
C ALA A 91 12.95 -3.11 9.37
N VAL A 92 13.82 -2.50 10.19
CA VAL A 92 13.43 -1.62 11.28
C VAL A 92 14.29 -0.37 11.35
N PRO A 93 13.78 0.77 11.83
CA PRO A 93 14.60 1.94 12.07
C PRO A 93 15.73 1.66 13.05
N VAL A 94 16.91 2.23 12.81
CA VAL A 94 17.98 2.22 13.80
C VAL A 94 17.53 3.04 15.02
N GLY A 95 17.81 2.52 16.22
CA GLY A 95 17.36 3.10 17.48
C GLY A 95 15.93 2.73 17.91
N ALA A 96 15.17 1.99 17.09
CA ALA A 96 13.86 1.48 17.52
C ALA A 96 14.01 0.32 18.53
N ASN A 97 13.31 0.43 19.66
CA ASN A 97 13.19 -0.64 20.66
C ASN A 97 12.14 -1.66 20.21
N ILE A 98 12.47 -2.45 19.19
CA ILE A 98 11.57 -3.49 18.70
C ILE A 98 12.03 -4.85 19.28
N PRO A 99 11.13 -5.62 19.93
CA PRO A 99 11.43 -6.99 20.37
C PRO A 99 11.85 -7.87 19.18
N ASP A 100 12.51 -9.00 19.45
CA ASP A 100 13.18 -9.86 18.45
C ASP A 100 12.37 -10.00 17.13
N PRO A 101 12.98 -9.85 15.94
CA PRO A 101 12.33 -9.89 14.61
C PRO A 101 11.41 -11.06 14.27
N ASP A 102 11.27 -12.04 15.16
CA ASP A 102 10.43 -13.22 14.99
C ASP A 102 8.98 -12.99 15.48
N ASN A 103 8.69 -11.88 16.17
CA ASN A 103 7.33 -11.49 16.56
C ASN A 103 6.83 -10.29 15.72
N PHE A 104 5.68 -10.47 15.04
CA PHE A 104 5.02 -9.38 14.30
C PHE A 104 4.61 -8.24 15.23
N LEU A 105 4.77 -7.00 14.76
CA LEU A 105 4.40 -5.79 15.48
C LEU A 105 2.88 -5.73 15.71
N GLY A 106 2.46 -5.46 16.95
CA GLY A 106 1.07 -5.18 17.29
C GLY A 106 0.62 -3.83 16.77
N PHE A 107 -0.65 -3.72 16.39
CA PHE A 107 -1.21 -2.47 15.88
C PHE A 107 -1.31 -1.37 16.96
N SER A 108 -1.55 -1.73 18.22
CA SER A 108 -1.63 -0.81 19.37
C SER A 108 -0.33 -0.72 20.20
N ASP A 109 0.80 -1.25 19.72
CA ASP A 109 2.06 -1.20 20.46
C ASP A 109 2.58 0.24 20.55
N GLN A 110 2.58 0.79 21.76
CA GLN A 110 3.04 2.16 22.01
C GLN A 110 4.54 2.28 21.73
N GLY A 111 4.93 3.27 20.92
CA GLY A 111 6.34 3.58 20.63
C GLY A 111 6.95 2.84 19.43
N VAL A 112 6.15 2.10 18.65
CA VAL A 112 6.62 1.45 17.42
C VAL A 112 6.15 2.22 16.19
N ASP A 113 7.10 2.62 15.35
CA ASP A 113 6.80 3.20 14.05
C ASP A 113 6.38 2.09 13.07
N TRP A 114 5.06 1.88 12.97
CA TRP A 114 4.44 0.88 12.11
C TRP A 114 4.56 1.21 10.63
N THR A 115 5.01 2.41 10.28
CA THR A 115 5.08 2.92 8.90
C THR A 115 5.91 2.03 7.98
N TYR A 116 6.92 1.33 8.52
CA TYR A 116 7.82 0.46 7.74
C TYR A 116 7.38 -1.00 7.67
N SER A 117 6.33 -1.41 8.39
CA SER A 117 5.83 -2.78 8.38
C SER A 117 4.55 -2.93 7.56
N LYS A 118 4.55 -3.90 6.64
CA LYS A 118 3.35 -4.25 5.85
C LYS A 118 2.43 -5.24 6.56
N LEU A 119 2.96 -5.96 7.57
CA LEU A 119 2.23 -6.96 8.32
C LEU A 119 2.22 -6.54 9.79
N LEU A 120 1.01 -6.28 10.29
CA LEU A 120 0.75 -5.93 11.68
C LEU A 120 -0.24 -6.93 12.25
N ARG A 121 -0.07 -7.26 13.52
CA ARG A 121 -1.03 -8.05 14.28
C ARG A 121 -2.06 -7.11 14.89
N ALA A 122 -3.32 -7.23 14.46
CA ALA A 122 -4.42 -6.50 15.07
C ALA A 122 -4.91 -7.21 16.34
N GLY A 123 -5.04 -6.45 17.43
CA GLY A 123 -5.77 -6.84 18.62
C GLY A 123 -7.27 -6.64 18.45
N VAL A 124 -8.04 -7.10 19.44
CA VAL A 124 -9.51 -6.99 19.41
C VAL A 124 -9.97 -5.54 19.41
N LYS A 125 -9.32 -4.67 20.19
CA LYS A 125 -9.60 -3.23 20.24
C LYS A 125 -9.42 -2.57 18.86
N ASP A 126 -8.32 -2.87 18.17
CA ASP A 126 -8.06 -2.31 16.84
C ASP A 126 -9.13 -2.72 15.81
N VAL A 127 -9.65 -3.94 15.93
CA VAL A 127 -10.74 -4.42 15.06
C VAL A 127 -12.05 -3.69 15.39
N ILE A 128 -12.33 -3.41 16.66
CA ILE A 128 -13.50 -2.63 17.10
C ILE A 128 -13.40 -1.19 16.58
N ASP A 129 -12.23 -0.55 16.66
CA ASP A 129 -12.04 0.81 16.15
C ASP A 129 -12.27 0.90 14.63
N ILE A 130 -11.87 -0.13 13.88
CA ILE A 130 -12.18 -0.26 12.45
C ILE A 130 -13.69 -0.37 12.21
N ILE A 131 -14.37 -1.19 13.02
CA ILE A 131 -15.84 -1.37 12.92
C ILE A 131 -16.56 -0.06 13.19
N GLU A 132 -16.15 0.68 14.23
CA GLU A 132 -16.76 1.97 14.58
C GLU A 132 -16.54 3.01 13.49
N THR A 133 -15.35 3.07 12.91
CA THR A 133 -15.07 3.98 11.79
C THR A 133 -15.97 3.68 10.58
N GLU A 134 -16.13 2.40 10.24
CA GLU A 134 -17.02 1.97 9.15
C GLU A 134 -18.48 2.31 9.44
N ARG A 135 -18.93 2.12 10.69
CA ARG A 135 -20.28 2.46 11.16
C ARG A 135 -20.57 3.95 11.01
N VAL A 136 -19.66 4.82 11.45
CA VAL A 136 -19.81 6.27 11.32
C VAL A 136 -19.92 6.68 9.85
N HIS A 137 -19.07 6.14 8.96
CA HIS A 137 -19.13 6.43 7.53
C HIS A 137 -20.47 6.02 6.91
N LEU A 138 -20.99 4.84 7.26
CA LEU A 138 -22.29 4.36 6.76
C LEU A 138 -23.47 5.18 7.30
N MET A 139 -23.43 5.57 8.58
CA MET A 139 -24.47 6.40 9.20
C MET A 139 -24.52 7.81 8.60
N LEU A 140 -23.36 8.39 8.27
CA LEU A 140 -23.29 9.68 7.59
C LEU A 140 -23.94 9.61 6.20
N GLU A 141 -23.58 8.62 5.39
CA GLU A 141 -24.17 8.40 4.06
C GLU A 141 -25.70 8.24 4.14
N LEU A 142 -26.19 7.47 5.12
CA LEU A 142 -27.61 7.26 5.34
C LEU A 142 -28.36 8.56 5.69
N ASN A 143 -27.72 9.44 6.45
CA ASN A 143 -28.29 10.72 6.85
C ASN A 143 -28.28 11.76 5.71
N GLU A 144 -27.30 11.71 4.81
CA GLU A 144 -27.23 12.59 3.64
C GLU A 144 -28.28 12.22 2.58
N GLY A 145 -28.64 10.94 2.45
CA GLY A 145 -29.58 10.44 1.45
C GLY A 145 -30.74 9.62 2.02
N PRO A 146 -31.62 10.17 2.87
CA PRO A 146 -32.62 9.39 3.62
C PRO A 146 -33.65 8.65 2.74
N ASN A 147 -33.87 9.11 1.51
CA ASN A 147 -34.83 8.53 0.57
C ASN A 147 -34.16 7.79 -0.61
N SER A 148 -32.88 7.42 -0.49
CA SER A 148 -32.18 6.68 -1.54
C SER A 148 -32.62 5.20 -1.56
N PRO A 149 -32.88 4.60 -2.73
CA PRO A 149 -33.18 3.17 -2.83
C PRO A 149 -31.99 2.29 -2.40
N GLU A 150 -30.78 2.85 -2.38
CA GLU A 150 -29.55 2.19 -1.95
C GLU A 150 -29.46 2.02 -0.42
N ASN A 151 -30.35 2.65 0.35
CA ASN A 151 -30.32 2.61 1.82
C ASN A 151 -30.49 1.20 2.39
N CYS A 152 -31.19 0.31 1.68
CA CYS A 152 -31.31 -1.09 2.10
C CYS A 152 -29.95 -1.82 2.14
N PHE A 153 -29.00 -1.44 1.28
CA PHE A 153 -27.65 -2.00 1.28
C PHE A 153 -26.75 -1.35 2.34
N ILE A 154 -27.03 -0.10 2.73
CA ILE A 154 -26.38 0.56 3.87
C ILE A 154 -26.82 -0.11 5.17
N GLU A 155 -28.13 -0.32 5.34
CA GLU A 155 -28.69 -1.03 6.50
C GLU A 155 -28.18 -2.48 6.58
N GLN A 156 -28.07 -3.17 5.44
CA GLN A 156 -27.46 -4.49 5.38
C GLN A 156 -25.99 -4.47 5.88
N ALA A 157 -25.20 -3.49 5.44
CA ALA A 157 -23.81 -3.34 5.90
C ALA A 157 -23.72 -3.06 7.40
N LEU A 158 -24.60 -2.20 7.94
CA LEU A 158 -24.68 -1.92 9.38
C LEU A 158 -25.03 -3.18 10.19
N ALA A 159 -25.99 -3.98 9.73
CA ALA A 159 -26.34 -5.24 10.38
C ALA A 159 -25.16 -6.23 10.40
N GLU A 160 -24.37 -6.29 9.32
CA GLU A 160 -23.15 -7.09 9.27
C GLU A 160 -22.05 -6.61 10.22
N LEU A 161 -21.96 -5.30 10.48
CA LEU A 161 -21.04 -4.76 11.48
C LEU A 161 -21.40 -5.20 12.89
N VAL A 162 -22.69 -5.16 13.26
CA VAL A 162 -23.16 -5.61 14.57
C VAL A 162 -22.81 -7.08 14.80
N GLU A 163 -23.06 -7.93 13.81
CA GLU A 163 -22.73 -9.36 13.91
C GLU A 163 -21.20 -9.60 13.95
N ARG A 164 -20.42 -8.79 13.24
CA ARG A 164 -18.95 -8.83 13.30
C ARG A 164 -18.42 -8.42 14.67
N GLU A 165 -18.99 -7.38 15.27
CA GLU A 165 -18.63 -6.89 16.61
C GLU A 165 -18.94 -7.94 17.68
N ARG A 166 -20.15 -8.51 17.65
CA ARG A 166 -20.57 -9.59 18.55
C ARG A 166 -19.59 -10.77 18.54
N LYS A 167 -19.18 -11.23 17.35
CA LYS A 167 -18.19 -12.31 17.20
C LYS A 167 -16.82 -12.00 17.79
N MET A 168 -16.40 -10.73 17.76
CA MET A 168 -15.11 -10.32 18.32
C MET A 168 -15.14 -10.31 19.87
N LEU A 169 -16.28 -9.95 20.45
CA LEU A 169 -16.51 -9.95 21.90
C LEU A 169 -16.67 -11.37 22.46
N ASP A 170 -17.41 -12.25 21.77
CA ASP A 170 -17.56 -13.66 22.18
C ASP A 170 -16.19 -14.37 22.25
N GLN A 171 -15.30 -14.09 21.29
CA GLN A 171 -13.93 -14.63 21.25
C GLN A 171 -13.02 -14.10 22.37
N THR A 172 -13.35 -12.96 22.99
CA THR A 172 -12.62 -12.49 24.17
C THR A 172 -13.07 -13.17 25.46
N ASP A 173 -14.36 -13.50 25.56
CA ASP A 173 -14.92 -14.15 26.74
C ASP A 173 -14.52 -15.63 26.84
N GLU A 174 -14.45 -16.36 25.72
CA GLU A 174 -13.94 -17.74 25.71
C GLU A 174 -12.46 -17.82 26.14
N ARG A 175 -11.62 -16.88 25.69
CA ARG A 175 -10.19 -16.82 26.08
C ARG A 175 -9.98 -16.40 27.54
N HIS A 176 -10.86 -15.56 28.10
CA HIS A 176 -10.83 -15.25 29.53
C HIS A 176 -11.42 -16.37 30.40
N GLY A 177 -12.29 -17.21 29.83
CA GLY A 177 -12.81 -18.43 30.46
C GLY A 177 -11.75 -19.52 30.63
N ASP A 178 -10.83 -19.67 29.68
CA ASP A 178 -9.76 -20.67 29.76
C ASP A 178 -8.64 -20.28 30.72
N ILE A 179 -8.34 -18.98 30.87
CA ILE A 179 -7.39 -18.49 31.90
C ILE A 179 -7.98 -18.67 33.31
N LYS A 180 -9.28 -18.48 33.51
CA LYS A 180 -9.93 -18.73 34.82
C LYS A 180 -9.95 -20.21 35.21
N LYS A 181 -10.05 -21.13 34.23
CA LYS A 181 -9.99 -22.58 34.50
C LYS A 181 -8.61 -23.06 34.96
N GLU A 182 -7.51 -22.42 34.54
CA GLU A 182 -6.17 -22.74 35.05
C GLU A 182 -5.94 -22.16 36.47
N VAL A 183 -6.57 -21.03 36.82
CA VAL A 183 -6.43 -20.44 38.16
C VAL A 183 -7.33 -21.14 39.19
N GLU A 184 -8.52 -21.61 38.79
CA GLU A 184 -9.42 -22.40 39.66
C GLU A 184 -8.90 -23.82 39.96
N ALA A 185 -7.96 -24.35 39.17
CA ALA A 185 -7.33 -25.65 39.44
C ALA A 185 -6.22 -25.59 40.52
N THR A 186 -5.89 -24.41 41.05
CA THR A 186 -4.76 -24.24 41.99
C THR A 186 -5.19 -23.83 43.41
N ILE A 187 -6.48 -23.76 43.71
CA ILE A 187 -6.97 -23.42 45.06
C ILE A 187 -7.98 -24.47 45.53
N ASP A 188 -7.46 -25.62 45.92
CA ASP A 188 -8.17 -26.51 46.84
C ASP A 188 -7.28 -26.76 48.07
N GLY A 189 -7.70 -26.18 49.20
CA GLY A 189 -7.05 -26.41 50.50
C GLY A 189 -7.09 -25.22 51.46
N GLY A 190 -8.07 -25.21 52.37
CA GLY A 190 -7.87 -24.63 53.71
C GLY A 190 -8.90 -23.61 54.19
N SER A 191 -9.60 -23.96 55.27
CA SER A 191 -10.69 -23.25 55.94
C SER A 191 -10.31 -22.01 56.76
N GLY A 192 -11.28 -21.08 56.91
CA GLY A 192 -11.69 -20.55 58.22
C GLY A 192 -11.35 -19.09 58.56
N GLY A 193 -12.38 -18.31 58.92
CA GLY A 193 -12.26 -17.15 59.83
C GLY A 193 -12.93 -15.85 59.36
N ASN A 194 -14.04 -15.47 60.02
CA ASN A 194 -14.72 -14.18 59.91
C ASN A 194 -13.90 -13.01 60.51
N GLU A 195 -14.02 -11.80 59.96
CA GLU A 195 -14.67 -10.61 60.60
C GLU A 195 -14.24 -9.25 59.95
N ASN A 196 -15.24 -8.57 59.37
CA ASN A 196 -15.64 -7.16 59.48
C ASN A 196 -14.81 -5.92 59.03
N VAL A 197 -15.44 -5.23 58.05
CA VAL A 197 -15.79 -3.79 57.92
C VAL A 197 -14.82 -2.82 57.23
N GLY A 198 -15.36 -2.14 56.19
CA GLY A 198 -14.89 -0.87 55.64
C GLY A 198 -15.50 -0.56 54.27
N GLU A 199 -16.68 0.06 54.23
CA GLU A 199 -17.33 0.61 53.03
C GLU A 199 -16.48 1.70 52.36
N GLU A 200 -16.46 1.75 51.01
CA GLU A 200 -16.87 2.95 50.24
C GLU A 200 -16.93 2.72 48.71
N LYS A 201 -18.16 2.86 48.19
CA LYS A 201 -18.62 3.46 46.90
C LYS A 201 -18.05 2.98 45.56
N SER A 202 -18.85 2.16 44.87
CA SER A 202 -19.00 2.12 43.41
C SER A 202 -20.26 2.89 43.00
N THR A 203 -20.10 3.91 42.16
CA THR A 203 -21.22 4.65 41.54
C THR A 203 -21.56 4.03 40.19
N GLU A 204 -22.74 3.42 40.11
CA GLU A 204 -23.45 3.05 38.89
C GLU A 204 -24.15 4.29 38.30
N ILE A 205 -23.97 4.56 36.99
CA ILE A 205 -24.86 5.45 36.23
C ILE A 205 -25.14 4.82 34.86
N THR A 206 -26.25 4.08 34.84
CA THR A 206 -27.34 4.06 33.84
C THR A 206 -27.04 4.36 32.36
N GLY A 207 -27.24 3.35 31.50
CA GLY A 207 -27.69 3.51 30.11
C GLY A 207 -29.10 2.94 29.98
N LYS A 208 -30.10 3.81 29.76
CA LYS A 208 -31.50 3.43 29.52
C LYS A 208 -31.75 3.26 28.02
N GLU A 209 -32.36 2.11 27.71
CA GLU A 209 -33.56 1.87 26.88
C GLU A 209 -33.68 2.56 25.52
N TYR A 210 -33.92 1.76 24.46
CA TYR A 210 -35.19 1.75 23.70
C TYR A 210 -35.31 0.45 22.88
N GLU A 211 -35.97 -0.55 23.47
CA GLU A 211 -36.71 -1.59 22.76
C GLU A 211 -38.20 -1.23 22.89
N ASN A 212 -38.89 -0.98 21.78
CA ASN A 212 -40.24 -1.48 21.47
C ASN A 212 -40.84 -0.72 20.29
N ASN A 213 -41.12 -1.44 19.21
CA ASN A 213 -42.49 -1.55 18.71
C ASN A 213 -42.59 -2.73 17.73
N ARG A 214 -43.13 -3.84 18.23
CA ARG A 214 -43.64 -4.97 17.45
C ARG A 214 -45.15 -5.06 17.70
N LYS A 215 -45.88 -5.39 16.62
CA LYS A 215 -47.28 -5.89 16.52
C LYS A 215 -48.34 -4.80 16.30
N LEU A 216 -49.36 -4.95 15.44
CA LEU A 216 -49.99 -6.11 14.79
C LEU A 216 -51.01 -5.55 13.75
N VAL A 217 -51.11 -6.10 12.53
CA VAL A 217 -52.41 -6.40 11.87
C VAL A 217 -52.23 -7.60 10.94
N GLU A 218 -53.12 -8.56 11.10
CA GLU A 218 -53.24 -9.85 10.42
C GLU A 218 -53.96 -9.79 9.06
N ASN A 219 -53.69 -10.83 8.26
CA ASN A 219 -54.56 -11.55 7.31
C ASN A 219 -55.16 -10.82 6.10
N GLY A 220 -54.81 -11.37 4.93
CA GLY A 220 -55.47 -11.14 3.65
C GLY A 220 -54.94 -12.10 2.61
N GLU A 221 -55.44 -13.33 2.62
CA GLU A 221 -55.35 -14.25 1.49
C GLU A 221 -55.97 -13.58 0.25
N ASN A 222 -55.27 -13.60 -0.88
CA ASN A 222 -55.93 -13.66 -2.17
C ASN A 222 -55.00 -14.27 -3.22
N SER A 223 -55.45 -15.43 -3.68
CA SER A 223 -55.12 -16.09 -4.93
C SER A 223 -55.24 -15.14 -6.12
N PHE A 224 -54.23 -15.14 -7.00
CA PHE A 224 -54.45 -14.84 -8.42
C PHE A 224 -53.45 -15.65 -9.26
N GLU A 225 -54.01 -16.59 -10.03
CA GLU A 225 -53.32 -17.39 -11.03
C GLU A 225 -53.31 -16.67 -12.39
N VAL A 226 -52.39 -17.12 -13.26
CA VAL A 226 -52.35 -17.00 -14.73
C VAL A 226 -51.89 -15.60 -15.23
N ASP A 227 -50.77 -15.48 -15.96
CA ASP A 227 -50.64 -16.00 -17.32
C ASP A 227 -49.20 -16.40 -17.70
N GLU A 228 -49.08 -17.62 -18.20
CA GLU A 228 -47.99 -18.11 -19.02
C GLU A 228 -48.08 -17.45 -20.41
N ASN A 229 -46.97 -16.93 -20.93
CA ASN A 229 -46.77 -16.86 -22.37
C ASN A 229 -45.28 -17.11 -22.65
N GLU A 230 -44.98 -18.36 -22.98
CA GLU A 230 -43.87 -18.71 -23.86
C GLU A 230 -44.12 -18.09 -25.24
N ASP A 231 -43.09 -17.54 -25.89
CA ASP A 231 -42.60 -18.06 -27.19
C ASP A 231 -41.40 -17.23 -27.73
N PRO A 232 -40.67 -17.70 -28.77
CA PRO A 232 -39.21 -17.76 -28.75
C PRO A 232 -38.59 -17.02 -29.95
N ASN A 233 -37.32 -17.30 -30.24
CA ASN A 233 -36.61 -17.00 -31.48
C ASN A 233 -36.28 -15.52 -31.78
N ASN A 234 -34.99 -15.20 -31.70
CA ASN A 234 -34.30 -14.85 -32.94
C ASN A 234 -32.82 -15.27 -32.90
N LYS A 235 -32.55 -16.41 -33.55
CA LYS A 235 -31.25 -16.67 -34.18
C LYS A 235 -31.24 -15.95 -35.52
N SER A 236 -30.30 -15.05 -35.73
CA SER A 236 -29.76 -14.81 -37.06
C SER A 236 -28.25 -14.58 -36.91
N ALA A 237 -27.52 -15.57 -37.42
CA ALA A 237 -26.10 -15.52 -37.66
C ALA A 237 -25.82 -14.72 -38.95
N GLU A 238 -24.51 -14.59 -39.23
CA GLU A 238 -23.88 -14.18 -40.50
C GLU A 238 -23.61 -12.69 -40.69
N ASN A 239 -22.47 -12.25 -41.24
CA ASN A 239 -21.12 -12.79 -41.41
C ASN A 239 -20.29 -11.63 -42.02
N PHE A 240 -18.96 -11.77 -42.09
CA PHE A 240 -17.98 -10.92 -42.82
C PHE A 240 -17.68 -9.53 -42.18
N ASN A 241 -16.42 -9.09 -42.03
CA ASN A 241 -15.23 -9.37 -42.82
C ASN A 241 -13.91 -9.15 -42.06
N LYS A 242 -12.90 -9.83 -42.59
CA LYS A 242 -11.52 -10.01 -42.15
C LYS A 242 -10.61 -8.88 -42.64
N SER A 243 -9.81 -8.27 -41.75
CA SER A 243 -8.59 -7.52 -42.09
C SER A 243 -7.72 -7.35 -40.83
N THR A 244 -6.67 -8.17 -40.68
CA THR A 244 -5.26 -7.81 -40.91
C THR A 244 -4.66 -6.84 -39.88
N GLY A 245 -3.96 -7.43 -38.92
CA GLY A 245 -2.69 -7.02 -38.29
C GLY A 245 -2.35 -5.54 -38.10
N SER A 246 -2.11 -5.17 -36.85
CA SER A 246 -0.85 -4.50 -36.47
C SER A 246 -0.66 -4.57 -34.95
N ASP A 247 0.45 -5.18 -34.56
CA ASP A 247 0.94 -5.30 -33.19
C ASP A 247 1.04 -3.94 -32.49
N GLY A 248 0.17 -3.71 -31.50
CA GLY A 248 0.32 -2.63 -30.53
C GLY A 248 1.19 -3.11 -29.37
N LYS A 249 2.52 -2.99 -29.51
CA LYS A 249 3.42 -3.09 -28.37
C LYS A 249 3.20 -1.88 -27.47
N SER A 250 2.55 -2.09 -26.32
CA SER A 250 2.68 -1.22 -25.16
C SER A 250 4.13 -1.26 -24.70
N GLU A 251 4.90 -0.22 -25.01
CA GLU A 251 6.25 -0.06 -24.46
C GLU A 251 6.13 0.33 -22.99
N ASP A 252 6.24 -0.66 -22.12
CA ASP A 252 6.61 -0.47 -20.72
C ASP A 252 7.94 0.28 -20.67
N ASN A 253 7.91 1.52 -20.17
CA ASN A 253 9.10 2.30 -19.85
C ASN A 253 9.79 1.72 -18.60
N CYS A 254 10.34 0.51 -18.74
CA CYS A 254 11.27 -0.05 -17.78
C CYS A 254 12.65 0.56 -18.06
N THR A 255 12.98 1.65 -17.37
CA THR A 255 14.36 2.14 -17.33
C THR A 255 15.25 1.04 -16.77
N LYS A 256 16.01 0.38 -17.64
CA LYS A 256 16.99 -0.65 -17.26
C LYS A 256 17.93 -0.11 -16.19
N LEU A 257 17.83 -0.65 -14.97
CA LEU A 257 18.78 -0.51 -13.85
C LEU A 257 20.14 -1.21 -14.14
N ASP A 258 20.55 -1.25 -15.41
CA ASP A 258 21.80 -1.85 -15.88
C ASP A 258 23.02 -0.93 -15.67
N ASN A 259 22.86 0.20 -14.95
CA ASN A 259 23.95 1.16 -14.70
C ASN A 259 24.06 1.55 -13.21
N ILE A 260 23.89 0.59 -12.31
CA ILE A 260 24.45 0.72 -10.96
C ILE A 260 25.94 0.38 -11.11
N PRO A 261 26.89 1.28 -10.77
CA PRO A 261 28.29 0.88 -10.68
C PRO A 261 28.40 -0.33 -9.74
N ASP A 262 29.18 -1.35 -10.10
CA ASP A 262 29.47 -2.59 -9.33
C ASP A 262 30.07 -2.35 -7.93
N ASP A 263 30.07 -1.11 -7.48
CA ASP A 263 30.97 -0.60 -6.47
C ASP A 263 30.24 -0.44 -5.11
N MET A 264 29.28 -1.35 -4.86
CA MET A 264 28.79 -1.73 -3.52
C MET A 264 28.97 -3.24 -3.28
N MET A 265 29.84 -3.91 -4.04
CA MET A 265 30.18 -5.30 -3.76
C MET A 265 31.22 -5.37 -2.63
N GLU A 266 30.77 -5.78 -1.44
CA GLU A 266 31.60 -6.65 -0.61
C GLU A 266 31.98 -7.86 -1.48
N ASN A 267 33.27 -7.97 -1.72
CA ASN A 267 33.91 -9.00 -2.52
C ASN A 267 33.86 -10.32 -1.75
N GLU A 268 32.73 -11.01 -1.75
CA GLU A 268 32.60 -12.36 -1.19
C GLU A 268 32.32 -13.37 -2.29
N LYS A 269 33.23 -14.34 -2.40
CA LYS A 269 33.26 -15.43 -3.37
C LYS A 269 31.92 -16.18 -3.42
N SER A 270 31.62 -16.65 -4.62
CA SER A 270 30.55 -17.60 -4.93
C SER A 270 30.67 -18.86 -4.08
N ASP A 271 29.64 -19.17 -3.29
CA ASP A 271 29.44 -20.51 -2.74
C ASP A 271 28.14 -21.11 -3.28
N GLU A 272 28.30 -22.24 -3.95
CA GLU A 272 27.25 -23.14 -4.42
C GLU A 272 26.41 -23.66 -3.24
N LEU A 273 25.14 -23.98 -3.58
CA LEU A 273 24.15 -24.67 -2.77
C LEU A 273 24.74 -25.76 -1.86
N LEU A 274 24.61 -25.66 -0.53
CA LEU A 274 24.54 -26.81 0.39
C LEU A 274 23.97 -26.43 1.79
N SER A 275 22.85 -27.10 2.15
CA SER A 275 22.32 -27.56 3.47
C SER A 275 22.47 -26.75 4.78
N PRO A 276 21.48 -26.86 5.71
CA PRO A 276 21.45 -26.08 6.95
C PRO A 276 22.37 -26.67 8.03
N LYS A 277 23.51 -26.02 8.29
CA LYS A 277 24.21 -26.10 9.57
C LYS A 277 24.51 -24.68 10.05
N ASN A 278 23.96 -24.37 11.22
CA ASN A 278 24.19 -23.16 11.99
C ASN A 278 25.67 -23.07 12.37
N GLU A 279 26.42 -22.19 11.72
CA GLU A 279 27.56 -21.45 12.28
C GLU A 279 28.01 -20.45 11.21
N SER A 280 27.68 -19.17 11.40
CA SER A 280 28.13 -18.08 10.53
C SER A 280 29.63 -17.84 10.71
N PRO A 281 30.40 -17.53 9.64
CA PRO A 281 31.81 -17.18 9.75
C PRO A 281 32.02 -15.92 10.62
N PRO A 282 33.16 -15.78 11.32
CA PRO A 282 33.32 -14.87 12.46
C PRO A 282 33.47 -13.38 12.10
N ASN A 283 33.30 -12.95 10.85
CA ASN A 283 33.67 -11.60 10.41
C ASN A 283 32.60 -10.87 9.60
N GLN A 284 31.36 -11.32 9.67
CA GLN A 284 30.25 -10.79 8.91
C GLN A 284 29.30 -10.00 9.83
N SER A 285 29.10 -8.70 9.56
CA SER A 285 28.14 -7.86 10.30
C SER A 285 26.77 -8.54 10.45
N LYS A 286 26.19 -8.50 11.65
CA LYS A 286 24.89 -9.13 11.93
C LYS A 286 23.74 -8.46 11.16
N PHE A 287 23.93 -7.22 10.74
CA PHE A 287 22.88 -6.37 10.15
C PHE A 287 23.32 -5.76 8.82
N PHE A 288 22.35 -5.54 7.94
CA PHE A 288 22.47 -4.64 6.80
C PHE A 288 21.88 -3.28 7.17
N TYR A 289 22.55 -2.20 6.78
CA TYR A 289 22.10 -0.82 6.98
C TYR A 289 21.76 -0.16 5.65
N PHE A 290 20.72 0.68 5.64
CA PHE A 290 20.31 1.43 4.46
C PHE A 290 19.39 2.58 4.85
N TYR A 291 19.25 3.58 3.99
CA TYR A 291 18.29 4.67 4.18
C TYR A 291 17.01 4.43 3.37
N GLN A 292 15.86 4.65 4.00
CA GLN A 292 14.53 4.58 3.40
C GLN A 292 13.76 5.88 3.68
N ALA A 293 12.85 6.29 2.81
CA ALA A 293 11.95 7.41 3.07
C ALA A 293 11.22 7.27 4.40
N GLU A 294 11.16 8.37 5.15
CA GLU A 294 10.58 8.41 6.51
C GLU A 294 9.09 8.01 6.53
N GLY A 295 8.36 8.25 5.43
CA GLY A 295 6.97 7.82 5.27
C GLY A 295 6.78 6.33 4.94
N GLY A 296 7.81 5.49 5.07
CA GLY A 296 7.78 4.05 4.79
C GLY A 296 7.63 3.67 3.32
N GLN A 297 7.66 4.65 2.42
CA GLN A 297 7.66 4.42 0.98
C GLN A 297 8.92 3.65 0.56
N HIS A 298 8.82 2.92 -0.55
CA HIS A 298 9.96 2.20 -1.14
C HIS A 298 10.87 3.14 -1.92
N VAL A 299 11.34 4.20 -1.27
CA VAL A 299 12.33 5.14 -1.80
C VAL A 299 13.59 4.99 -0.96
N TYR A 300 14.69 4.60 -1.60
CA TYR A 300 15.95 4.28 -0.94
C TYR A 300 17.07 5.21 -1.40
N LEU A 301 18.04 5.45 -0.54
CA LEU A 301 19.18 6.31 -0.88
C LEU A 301 20.08 5.68 -1.95
N HIS A 302 20.52 6.48 -2.90
CA HIS A 302 21.42 6.06 -3.97
C HIS A 302 22.83 5.72 -3.47
N ALA A 303 23.48 4.74 -4.11
CA ALA A 303 24.81 4.22 -3.75
C ALA A 303 25.90 5.30 -3.67
N MET A 304 25.84 6.32 -4.53
CA MET A 304 26.78 7.46 -4.50
C MET A 304 26.72 8.20 -3.16
N ASN A 305 25.51 8.47 -2.67
CA ASN A 305 25.33 9.15 -1.40
C ASN A 305 25.76 8.28 -0.23
N VAL A 306 25.52 6.96 -0.30
CA VAL A 306 26.01 6.02 0.70
C VAL A 306 27.53 6.06 0.82
N LYS A 307 28.27 6.03 -0.29
CA LYS A 307 29.75 6.12 -0.27
C LYS A 307 30.25 7.41 0.36
N MET A 308 29.55 8.53 0.11
CA MET A 308 29.89 9.81 0.74
C MET A 308 29.70 9.74 2.26
N LEU A 309 28.66 9.05 2.74
CA LEU A 309 28.40 8.86 4.16
C LEU A 309 29.40 7.88 4.79
N GLU A 310 29.74 6.78 4.12
CA GLU A 310 30.77 5.85 4.57
C GLU A 310 32.14 6.54 4.68
N LEU A 311 32.53 7.38 3.72
CA LEU A 311 33.78 8.14 3.83
C LEU A 311 33.77 9.14 5.01
N GLN A 312 32.61 9.70 5.35
CA GLN A 312 32.45 10.69 6.41
C GLN A 312 32.36 10.08 7.82
N TYR A 313 31.65 8.96 7.96
CA TYR A 313 31.28 8.33 9.24
C TYR A 313 31.92 6.95 9.44
N GLY A 314 32.72 6.48 8.48
CA GLY A 314 33.31 5.13 8.46
C GLY A 314 32.34 4.11 7.87
N ASP A 315 31.22 3.89 8.55
CA ASP A 315 30.19 2.93 8.15
C ASP A 315 28.78 3.56 8.22
N LEU A 316 27.84 2.96 7.50
CA LEU A 316 26.42 3.33 7.58
C LEU A 316 25.83 3.20 9.00
N GLU A 317 26.34 2.29 9.83
CA GLU A 317 25.89 2.14 11.23
C GLU A 317 26.12 3.40 12.07
N HIS A 318 27.21 4.12 11.79
CA HIS A 318 27.60 5.34 12.50
C HIS A 318 27.07 6.62 11.83
N SER A 319 26.35 6.47 10.71
CA SER A 319 25.77 7.59 9.97
C SER A 319 24.54 8.16 10.69
N PRO A 320 24.12 9.41 10.41
CA PRO A 320 22.99 10.05 11.07
C PRO A 320 21.69 9.24 10.94
N HIS A 321 20.92 9.10 12.03
CA HIS A 321 19.65 8.36 12.02
C HIS A 321 18.59 8.94 11.07
N THR A 322 18.65 10.25 10.82
CA THR A 322 17.78 10.95 9.89
C THR A 322 18.64 11.75 8.91
N LEU A 323 18.25 11.73 7.65
CA LEU A 323 18.95 12.39 6.55
C LEU A 323 17.94 13.14 5.69
N THR A 324 18.20 14.41 5.41
CA THR A 324 17.33 15.25 4.57
C THR A 324 18.13 15.86 3.43
N GLY A 325 17.58 15.83 2.22
CA GLY A 325 18.21 16.45 1.06
C GLY A 325 17.26 16.60 -0.12
N LYS A 326 17.62 17.45 -1.09
CA LYS A 326 16.84 17.63 -2.31
C LYS A 326 17.11 16.50 -3.28
N ILE A 327 16.06 15.97 -3.91
CA ILE A 327 16.19 14.91 -4.90
C ILE A 327 16.80 15.48 -6.19
N VAL A 328 17.93 14.93 -6.61
CA VAL A 328 18.64 15.32 -7.83
C VAL A 328 18.35 14.35 -8.98
N GLU A 329 18.23 13.07 -8.68
CA GLU A 329 17.91 12.02 -9.64
C GLU A 329 17.05 10.95 -8.95
N LYS A 330 16.13 10.36 -9.70
CA LYS A 330 15.37 9.18 -9.28
C LYS A 330 15.51 8.09 -10.33
N GLU A 331 15.73 6.88 -9.87
CA GLU A 331 15.73 5.68 -10.70
C GLU A 331 14.64 4.73 -10.19
N THR A 332 13.65 4.44 -11.02
CA THR A 332 12.57 3.51 -10.68
C THR A 332 12.98 2.09 -11.08
N GLY A 333 12.65 1.12 -10.23
CA GLY A 333 12.90 -0.30 -10.46
C GLY A 333 11.81 -1.19 -9.93
N SER A 334 11.83 -2.44 -10.39
CA SER A 334 11.08 -3.54 -9.80
C SER A 334 12.03 -4.63 -9.34
N PHE A 335 11.71 -5.28 -8.22
CA PHE A 335 12.62 -6.24 -7.61
C PHE A 335 12.61 -7.57 -8.38
N THR A 336 13.66 -7.86 -9.14
CA THR A 336 13.87 -9.13 -9.84
C THR A 336 14.74 -10.09 -9.03
N GLU A 337 14.84 -11.35 -9.44
CA GLU A 337 15.74 -12.33 -8.81
C GLU A 337 17.21 -11.91 -8.91
N GLU A 338 17.63 -11.31 -10.03
CA GLU A 338 18.99 -10.79 -10.21
C GLU A 338 19.26 -9.62 -9.27
N LEU A 339 18.31 -8.70 -9.13
CA LEU A 339 18.45 -7.57 -8.23
C LEU A 339 18.46 -8.02 -6.76
N ARG A 340 17.68 -9.05 -6.40
CA ARG A 340 17.71 -9.68 -5.07
C ARG A 340 19.09 -10.22 -4.70
N LYS A 341 19.82 -10.79 -5.68
CA LYS A 341 21.20 -11.25 -5.47
C LYS A 341 22.18 -10.10 -5.30
N ARG A 342 22.00 -9.00 -6.04
CA ARG A 342 22.88 -7.81 -5.99
C ARG A 342 22.62 -6.93 -4.76
N MET A 343 21.37 -6.57 -4.50
CA MET A 343 20.95 -5.72 -3.39
C MET A 343 20.50 -6.56 -2.19
N ARG A 344 21.44 -7.33 -1.63
CA ARG A 344 21.13 -8.24 -0.51
C ARG A 344 20.46 -7.52 0.64
N TYR A 345 20.81 -6.25 0.92
CA TYR A 345 20.24 -5.42 1.99
C TYR A 345 18.72 -5.17 1.85
N LEU A 346 18.18 -5.19 0.62
CA LEU A 346 16.75 -5.00 0.33
C LEU A 346 15.95 -6.30 0.14
N CYS A 347 16.51 -7.48 0.46
CA CYS A 347 15.80 -8.76 0.31
C CYS A 347 14.52 -8.93 1.17
N HIS A 348 14.20 -7.95 2.03
CA HIS A 348 12.89 -7.87 2.68
C HIS A 348 11.76 -7.49 1.71
N LEU A 349 12.09 -6.91 0.55
CA LEU A 349 11.12 -6.59 -0.48
C LEU A 349 10.64 -7.86 -1.19
N PRO A 350 9.32 -7.98 -1.43
CA PRO A 350 8.78 -9.02 -2.31
C PRO A 350 9.35 -8.91 -3.73
N LEU A 351 9.36 -10.04 -4.45
CA LEU A 351 9.59 -10.01 -5.90
C LEU A 351 8.52 -9.14 -6.56
N THR A 352 8.90 -8.53 -7.68
CA THR A 352 8.08 -7.57 -8.46
C THR A 352 7.65 -6.32 -7.69
N CYS A 353 8.13 -6.11 -6.46
CA CYS A 353 7.86 -4.89 -5.72
C CYS A 353 8.52 -3.72 -6.44
N ASN A 354 7.74 -2.68 -6.75
CA ASN A 354 8.27 -1.44 -7.28
C ASN A 354 8.96 -0.66 -6.15
N PHE A 355 10.09 -0.06 -6.48
CA PHE A 355 10.86 0.80 -5.59
C PHE A 355 11.58 1.88 -6.40
N GLU A 356 12.08 2.88 -5.71
CA GLU A 356 12.83 3.98 -6.28
C GLU A 356 14.15 4.14 -5.54
N ILE A 357 15.20 4.47 -6.29
CA ILE A 357 16.49 4.89 -5.76
C ILE A 357 16.62 6.39 -5.98
N ALA A 358 16.78 7.14 -4.90
CA ALA A 358 16.89 8.60 -4.92
C ALA A 358 18.34 9.03 -4.66
N GLU A 359 18.93 9.75 -5.61
CA GLU A 359 20.14 10.53 -5.39
C GLU A 359 19.72 11.88 -4.80
N ILE A 360 20.22 12.21 -3.61
CA ILE A 360 19.93 13.49 -2.96
C ILE A 360 21.16 14.39 -2.91
N GLU A 361 20.94 15.69 -2.88
CA GLU A 361 22.00 16.67 -2.67
C GLU A 361 22.40 16.66 -1.19
N LEU A 362 23.62 16.18 -0.92
CA LEU A 362 24.23 16.23 0.41
C LEU A 362 25.02 17.52 0.57
N THR A 363 24.72 18.29 1.61
CA THR A 363 25.40 19.55 1.91
C THR A 363 26.02 19.51 3.31
N THR A 364 26.87 20.49 3.61
CA THR A 364 27.36 20.71 4.98
C THR A 364 26.20 21.13 5.88
N PRO A 365 26.05 20.59 7.10
CA PRO A 365 27.04 19.83 7.88
C PRO A 365 26.99 18.30 7.73
N THR A 366 26.04 17.75 7.00
CA THR A 366 25.85 16.29 6.87
C THR A 366 27.08 15.59 6.31
N VAL A 367 27.73 16.21 5.33
CA VAL A 367 29.00 15.76 4.74
C VAL A 367 30.00 16.91 4.77
N SER A 368 31.25 16.64 5.14
CA SER A 368 32.31 17.64 5.20
C SER A 368 32.69 18.18 3.82
N LYS A 369 33.33 19.35 3.78
CA LYS A 369 33.83 19.95 2.53
C LYS A 369 34.89 19.07 1.86
N ASP A 370 35.68 18.33 2.63
CA ASP A 370 36.74 17.46 2.12
C ASP A 370 36.16 16.27 1.36
N VAL A 371 35.10 15.65 1.89
CA VAL A 371 34.37 14.58 1.21
C VAL A 371 33.67 15.11 -0.05
N LEU A 372 33.05 16.29 0.02
CA LEU A 372 32.44 16.91 -1.18
C LEU A 372 33.50 17.19 -2.26
N TYR A 373 34.69 17.62 -1.87
CA TYR A 373 35.81 17.82 -2.80
C TYR A 373 36.28 16.50 -3.42
N TYR A 374 36.40 15.44 -2.62
CA TYR A 374 36.80 14.11 -3.08
C TYR A 374 35.85 13.54 -4.13
N PHE A 375 34.53 13.67 -3.93
CA PHE A 375 33.52 13.16 -4.86
C PHE A 375 33.14 14.14 -5.99
N LYS A 376 33.71 15.34 -6.02
CA LYS A 376 33.32 16.43 -6.94
C LYS A 376 33.29 15.99 -8.40
N GLU A 377 34.34 15.34 -8.88
CA GLU A 377 34.42 14.91 -10.29
C GLU A 377 33.31 13.90 -10.65
N GLN A 378 33.01 12.98 -9.74
CA GLN A 378 31.96 11.98 -9.94
C GLN A 378 30.56 12.63 -9.94
N LEU A 379 30.31 13.58 -9.03
CA LEU A 379 29.06 14.34 -8.98
C LEU A 379 28.86 15.18 -10.25
N GLU A 380 29.91 15.89 -10.72
CA GLU A 380 29.87 16.67 -11.95
C GLU A 380 29.70 15.79 -13.20
N ALA A 381 30.29 14.59 -13.23
CA ALA A 381 30.09 13.63 -14.32
C ALA A 381 28.62 13.17 -14.39
N ARG A 382 28.01 12.87 -13.24
CA ARG A 382 26.58 12.50 -13.15
C ARG A 382 25.68 13.67 -13.53
N GLU A 383 25.99 14.89 -13.10
CA GLU A 383 25.26 16.09 -13.50
C GLU A 383 25.32 16.33 -15.02
N ARG A 384 26.50 16.18 -15.64
CA ARG A 384 26.65 16.25 -17.10
C ARG A 384 25.83 15.17 -17.81
N ARG A 385 25.78 13.95 -17.27
CA ARG A 385 24.95 12.85 -17.80
C ARG A 385 23.46 13.22 -17.74
N ARG A 386 22.99 13.78 -16.63
CA ARG A 386 21.59 14.25 -16.47
C ARG A 386 21.23 15.34 -17.48
N LYS A 387 22.06 16.38 -17.58
CA LYS A 387 21.87 17.47 -18.57
C LYS A 387 21.86 16.97 -20.00
N ARG A 388 22.68 15.95 -20.31
CA ARG A 388 22.69 15.32 -21.64
C ARG A 388 21.39 14.55 -21.90
N LYS A 389 20.95 13.71 -20.94
CA LYS A 389 19.68 12.96 -21.03
C LYS A 389 18.50 13.92 -21.27
N ASP A 390 18.37 14.97 -20.45
CA ASP A 390 17.31 15.99 -20.57
C ASP A 390 17.29 16.67 -21.95
N ARG A 391 18.47 17.02 -22.48
CA ARG A 391 18.57 17.60 -23.83
C ARG A 391 18.15 16.62 -24.93
N ASP A 392 18.51 15.35 -24.80
CA ASP A 392 18.21 14.33 -25.79
C ASP A 392 16.73 13.91 -25.74
N GLU A 393 16.12 13.88 -24.54
CA GLU A 393 14.68 13.70 -24.32
C GLU A 393 13.87 14.84 -24.93
N LYS A 394 14.20 16.10 -24.63
CA LYS A 394 13.56 17.27 -25.24
C LYS A 394 13.64 17.29 -26.76
N LYS A 395 14.74 16.78 -27.34
CA LYS A 395 14.85 16.64 -28.80
C LYS A 395 13.93 15.55 -29.34
N ARG A 396 13.77 14.45 -28.61
CA ARG A 396 12.89 13.34 -28.97
C ARG A 396 11.42 13.77 -28.89
N GLU A 397 11.01 14.39 -27.80
CA GLU A 397 9.65 14.92 -27.61
C GLU A 397 9.27 15.86 -28.75
N LYS A 398 10.14 16.83 -29.08
CA LYS A 398 9.91 17.75 -30.21
C LYS A 398 9.69 17.03 -31.54
N LYS A 399 10.38 15.90 -31.78
CA LYS A 399 10.18 15.10 -33.00
C LYS A 399 8.83 14.40 -32.99
N ILE A 400 8.45 13.81 -31.85
CA ILE A 400 7.16 13.14 -31.67
C ILE A 400 6.02 14.14 -31.86
N THR A 401 6.06 15.29 -31.17
CA THR A 401 5.05 16.35 -31.31
C THR A 401 4.97 16.87 -32.73
N ALA A 402 6.10 17.03 -33.43
CA ALA A 402 6.08 17.45 -34.84
C ALA A 402 5.46 16.39 -35.76
N GLU A 403 5.62 15.10 -35.46
CA GLU A 403 5.00 14.01 -36.22
C GLU A 403 3.50 13.88 -35.94
N GLU A 404 3.08 14.03 -34.69
CA GLU A 404 1.68 14.10 -34.29
C GLU A 404 0.98 15.31 -34.93
N ASN A 405 1.61 16.49 -34.87
CA ASN A 405 1.12 17.70 -35.53
C ASN A 405 0.90 17.49 -37.03
N LYS A 406 1.82 16.79 -37.72
CA LYS A 406 1.63 16.43 -39.13
C LYS A 406 0.42 15.52 -39.35
N LYS A 407 0.16 14.56 -38.46
CA LYS A 407 -1.01 13.66 -38.55
C LYS A 407 -2.34 14.41 -38.38
N ILE A 408 -2.37 15.46 -37.56
CA ILE A 408 -3.56 16.32 -37.36
C ILE A 408 -3.62 17.51 -38.33
N GLY A 409 -2.79 17.54 -39.37
CA GLY A 409 -2.80 18.56 -40.42
C GLY A 409 -2.17 19.91 -40.02
N VAL A 410 -1.53 19.99 -38.86
CA VAL A 410 -0.80 21.17 -38.39
C VAL A 410 0.63 21.08 -38.90
N PHE A 411 0.90 21.78 -40.02
CA PHE A 411 2.24 21.90 -40.57
C PHE A 411 2.94 23.15 -40.02
N PRO A 412 4.28 23.11 -39.84
CA PRO A 412 5.03 24.31 -39.50
C PRO A 412 4.77 25.39 -40.54
N THR A 413 4.51 26.62 -40.10
CA THR A 413 4.45 27.76 -41.01
C THR A 413 5.81 27.93 -41.67
N PRO A 414 5.88 27.99 -43.02
CA PRO A 414 7.15 28.16 -43.70
C PRO A 414 7.74 29.51 -43.27
N ASN A 415 9.02 29.51 -42.91
CA ASN A 415 9.72 30.73 -42.51
C ASN A 415 10.06 31.54 -43.76
N VAL A 416 9.10 32.35 -44.20
CA VAL A 416 9.17 33.12 -45.43
C VAL A 416 9.47 34.57 -45.10
N HIS A 417 10.69 35.01 -45.41
CA HIS A 417 11.06 36.42 -45.32
C HIS A 417 10.55 37.18 -46.55
N ILE A 418 9.58 38.07 -46.35
CA ILE A 418 8.89 38.86 -47.40
C ILE A 418 9.86 39.73 -48.21
N GLU A 419 10.94 40.21 -47.59
CA GLU A 419 11.97 41.04 -48.24
C GLU A 419 13.06 40.24 -48.96
N SER A 420 13.00 38.90 -48.92
CA SER A 420 14.01 38.07 -49.58
C SER A 420 13.67 37.88 -51.06
N HIS A 421 14.48 38.46 -51.95
CA HIS A 421 14.47 38.14 -53.39
C HIS A 421 14.73 36.66 -53.72
N ARG A 422 15.15 35.84 -52.74
CA ARG A 422 15.23 34.38 -52.92
C ARG A 422 13.87 33.68 -52.72
N HIS A 423 13.00 34.23 -51.88
CA HIS A 423 11.67 33.66 -51.62
C HIS A 423 10.60 34.30 -52.52
N PHE A 424 10.79 35.55 -52.93
CA PHE A 424 9.93 36.28 -53.86
C PHE A 424 10.80 36.98 -54.92
N PRO A 425 11.26 36.25 -55.97
CA PRO A 425 12.15 36.77 -57.01
C PRO A 425 11.58 37.93 -57.82
#